data_AF-A0A9D6QEB0-F1
#
_entry.id   AF-A0A9D6QEB0-F1
#
_cell.length_a   1.000
_cell.length_b   1.000
_cell.length_c   1.000
_cell.angle_alpha   90.00
_cell.angle_beta   90.00
_cell.angle_gamma   90.00
#
_symmetry.space_group_name_H-M   'P 1'
#
loop_
_entity.id
_entity.type
_entity.pdbx_description
1 polymer ?
#
loop_
_entity_poly.entity_id
_entity_poly.type
_entity_poly.pdbx_seq_one_letter_code
_entity_poly.pdbx_strand_id
1 'polypeptide(L)'
;MAATTTLKLPEPLKARIAPLAEAAGKSPHAWMIEALEERVAQSEAYAAFMAEALEADREMTETGLGYAAEDVHQYLLAKLEGKPVKRPKPIKI
;
A
#
# COMPACT_ATOMS: atom_id res chain seq x y z
N MET A 1 5.37 21.27 -15.16
CA MET A 1 5.12 21.24 -16.61
C MET A 1 4.64 19.84 -16.95
N ALA A 2 3.44 19.68 -17.52
CA ALA A 2 2.97 18.37 -17.96
C ALA A 2 3.68 17.99 -19.27
N ALA A 3 4.29 16.80 -19.32
CA ALA A 3 4.93 16.27 -20.52
C ALA A 3 4.00 15.25 -21.17
N THR A 4 3.73 15.40 -22.47
CA THR A 4 2.88 14.48 -23.21
C THR A 4 3.63 13.18 -23.50
N THR A 5 3.13 12.07 -22.98
CA THR A 5 3.64 10.72 -23.30
C THR A 5 2.60 10.00 -24.14
N THR A 6 3.00 9.50 -25.32
CA THR A 6 2.11 8.72 -26.19
C THR A 6 2.15 7.25 -25.78
N LEU A 7 1.05 6.75 -25.23
CA LEU A 7 0.89 5.35 -24.85
C LEU A 7 0.14 4.58 -25.93
N LYS A 8 0.75 3.55 -26.51
CA LYS A 8 0.05 2.61 -27.39
C LYS A 8 -0.71 1.60 -26.56
N LEU A 9 -2.03 1.71 -26.54
CA LEU A 9 -2.91 0.74 -25.88
C LEU A 9 -3.25 -0.39 -26.85
N PRO A 10 -3.07 -1.66 -26.47
CA PRO A 10 -3.63 -2.77 -27.22
C PRO A 10 -5.15 -2.63 -27.35
N GLU A 11 -5.71 -2.95 -28.52
CA GLU A 11 -7.15 -2.88 -28.77
C GLU A 11 -8.01 -3.60 -27.69
N PRO A 12 -7.63 -4.80 -27.20
CA PRO A 12 -8.39 -5.46 -26.14
C PRO A 12 -8.46 -4.65 -24.84
N LEU A 13 -7.39 -3.90 -24.50
CA LEU A 13 -7.35 -3.07 -23.31
C LEU A 13 -8.22 -1.83 -23.48
N LYS A 14 -8.12 -1.16 -24.64
CA LYS A 14 -8.94 -0.01 -24.97
C LYS A 14 -10.44 -0.33 -24.93
N ALA A 15 -10.84 -1.48 -25.46
CA ALA A 15 -12.23 -1.95 -25.44
C ALA A 15 -12.77 -2.19 -24.02
N ARG A 16 -11.90 -2.55 -23.07
CA ARG A 16 -12.27 -2.71 -21.65
C ARG A 16 -12.34 -1.40 -20.89
N ILE A 17 -11.48 -0.44 -21.21
CA ILE A 17 -11.41 0.86 -20.53
C ILE A 17 -12.64 1.71 -20.86
N ALA A 18 -13.09 1.72 -22.11
CA ALA A 18 -14.21 2.56 -22.55
C ALA A 18 -15.49 2.41 -21.69
N PRO A 19 -16.06 1.21 -21.49
CA PRO A 19 -17.26 1.06 -20.67
C PRO A 19 -17.03 1.33 -19.18
N LEU A 20 -15.82 1.08 -18.66
CA LEU A 20 -15.49 1.38 -17.25
C LEU A 20 -15.39 2.89 -17.00
N ALA A 21 -14.80 3.62 -17.95
CA ALA A 21 -14.74 5.08 -17.89
C ALA A 21 -16.14 5.69 -17.99
N GLU A 22 -16.98 5.20 -18.91
CA GLU A 22 -18.36 5.65 -19.06
C GLU A 22 -19.19 5.38 -17.80
N ALA A 23 -19.11 4.19 -17.22
CA ALA A 23 -19.78 3.85 -15.96
C ALA A 23 -19.32 4.73 -14.79
N ALA A 24 -18.07 5.19 -14.81
CA ALA A 24 -17.54 6.14 -13.84
C ALA A 24 -17.87 7.62 -14.15
N GLY A 25 -18.53 7.91 -15.27
CA GLY A 25 -18.85 9.27 -15.72
C GLY A 25 -17.63 10.07 -16.20
N LYS A 26 -16.57 9.38 -16.67
CA LYS A 26 -15.27 9.98 -17.01
C LYS A 26 -14.91 9.72 -18.47
N SER A 27 -14.06 10.58 -19.04
CA SER A 27 -13.43 10.25 -20.33
C SER A 27 -12.42 9.10 -20.13
N PRO A 28 -12.18 8.26 -21.16
CA PRO A 28 -11.15 7.22 -21.07
C PRO A 28 -9.77 7.77 -20.67
N HIS A 29 -9.42 8.99 -21.12
CA HIS A 29 -8.16 9.62 -20.75
C HIS A 29 -8.10 9.94 -19.25
N ALA A 30 -9.12 10.62 -18.70
CA ALA A 30 -9.16 10.96 -17.28
C ALA A 30 -9.14 9.70 -16.40
N TRP A 31 -9.93 8.69 -16.79
CA TRP A 31 -9.96 7.40 -16.10
C TRP A 31 -8.57 6.72 -16.07
N MET A 32 -7.83 6.76 -17.17
CA MET A 32 -6.48 6.19 -17.22
C MET A 32 -5.47 6.95 -16.36
N ILE A 33 -5.56 8.28 -16.28
CA ILE A 33 -4.66 9.07 -15.43
C ILE A 33 -4.88 8.70 -13.96
N GLU A 34 -6.13 8.66 -13.52
CA GLU A 34 -6.46 8.26 -12.14
C GLU A 34 -5.98 6.82 -11.83
N ALA A 35 -6.19 5.89 -12.76
CA ALA A 35 -5.71 4.52 -12.59
C ALA A 35 -4.18 4.45 -12.45
N LEU A 36 -3.44 5.32 -13.15
CA LEU A 36 -1.99 5.42 -13.01
C LEU A 36 -1.59 6.07 -11.68
N GLU A 37 -2.28 7.13 -11.24
CA GLU A 37 -2.05 7.78 -9.95
C GLU A 37 -2.26 6.80 -8.78
N GLU A 38 -3.37 6.05 -8.81
CA GLU A 38 -3.64 4.98 -7.83
C GLU A 38 -2.54 3.92 -7.84
N ARG A 39 -2.09 3.50 -9.04
CA ARG A 39 -1.02 2.50 -9.16
C ARG A 39 0.31 3.02 -8.64
N VAL A 40 0.63 4.29 -8.86
CA VAL A 40 1.84 4.94 -8.32
C VAL A 40 1.77 4.94 -6.80
N ALA A 41 0.68 5.45 -6.21
CA ALA A 41 0.52 5.52 -4.76
C ALA A 41 0.63 4.14 -4.10
N GLN A 42 0.00 3.12 -4.68
CA GLN A 42 0.12 1.72 -4.20
C GLN A 42 1.56 1.20 -4.29
N SER A 43 2.27 1.51 -5.38
CA SER A 43 3.63 1.04 -5.59
C SER A 43 4.62 1.72 -4.64
N GLU A 44 4.44 3.02 -4.40
CA GLU A 44 5.22 3.79 -3.43
C GLU A 44 4.98 3.29 -1.99
N ALA A 45 3.72 3.09 -1.61
CA ALA A 45 3.38 2.54 -0.29
C ALA A 45 3.97 1.13 -0.09
N TYR A 46 3.93 0.27 -1.12
CA TYR A 46 4.54 -1.05 -1.06
C TYR A 46 6.06 -0.98 -0.93
N ALA A 47 6.72 -0.12 -1.71
CA ALA A 47 8.17 0.04 -1.65
C ALA A 47 8.63 0.57 -0.28
N ALA A 48 7.92 1.55 0.28
CA ALA A 48 8.18 2.08 1.61
C ALA A 48 7.99 1.00 2.69
N PHE A 49 6.86 0.30 2.66
CA PHE A 49 6.58 -0.81 3.59
C PHE A 49 7.67 -1.88 3.54
N MET A 50 8.16 -2.21 2.34
CA MET A 50 9.21 -3.22 2.20
C MET A 50 10.57 -2.75 2.69
N ALA A 51 10.92 -1.47 2.46
CA ALA A 51 12.12 -0.89 3.02
C ALA A 51 12.09 -0.91 4.57
N GLU A 52 10.96 -0.54 5.17
CA GLU A 52 10.76 -0.59 6.62
C GLU A 52 10.84 -2.02 7.17
N ALA A 53 10.23 -2.98 6.49
CA ALA A 53 10.25 -4.38 6.91
C ALA A 53 11.66 -4.99 6.86
N LEU A 54 12.45 -4.67 5.83
CA LEU A 54 13.83 -5.14 5.72
C LEU A 54 14.73 -4.54 6.80
N GLU A 55 14.54 -3.26 7.14
CA GLU A 55 15.30 -2.65 8.23
C GLU A 55 14.91 -3.26 9.58
N ALA A 56 13.61 -3.48 9.82
CA ALA A 56 13.15 -4.15 11.04
C ALA A 56 13.69 -5.58 11.18
N ASP A 57 13.75 -6.35 10.07
CA ASP A 57 14.34 -7.70 10.06
C ASP A 57 15.84 -7.67 10.38
N ARG A 58 16.56 -6.69 9.83
CA ARG A 58 17.98 -6.47 10.14
C ARG A 58 18.18 -6.12 11.62
N GLU A 59 17.42 -5.16 12.16
CA GLU A 59 17.48 -4.77 13.57
C GLU A 59 17.16 -5.95 14.50
N MET A 60 16.13 -6.74 14.18
CA MET A 60 15.76 -7.93 14.93
C MET A 60 16.90 -8.95 14.91
N THR A 61 17.50 -9.21 13.75
CA THR A 61 18.61 -10.16 13.60
C THR A 61 19.86 -9.71 14.35
N GLU A 62 20.17 -8.41 14.35
CA GLU A 62 21.34 -7.85 15.04
C GLU A 62 21.17 -7.81 16.57
N THR A 63 19.99 -7.42 17.05
CA THR A 63 19.75 -7.16 18.48
C THR A 63 19.14 -8.35 19.22
N GLY A 64 18.51 -9.27 18.48
CA GLY A 64 17.63 -10.31 19.03
C GLY A 64 16.37 -9.74 19.68
N LEU A 65 15.98 -8.49 19.39
CA LEU A 65 14.78 -7.88 19.94
C LEU A 65 13.62 -8.02 18.94
N GLY A 66 12.49 -8.56 19.42
CA GLY A 66 11.26 -8.67 18.67
C GLY A 66 10.04 -8.39 19.55
N TYR A 67 8.85 -8.44 18.99
CA TYR A 67 7.61 -8.35 19.77
C TYR A 67 6.94 -9.72 19.84
N ALA A 68 6.43 -10.10 21.01
CA ALA A 68 5.61 -11.30 21.13
C ALA A 68 4.34 -11.15 20.27
N ALA A 69 4.07 -12.12 19.40
CA ALA A 69 2.93 -12.07 18.48
C ALA A 69 1.59 -11.88 19.22
N GLU A 70 1.41 -12.57 20.35
CA GLU A 70 0.21 -12.44 21.19
C GLU A 70 0.02 -11.01 21.70
N ASP A 71 1.08 -10.38 22.23
CA ASP A 71 1.01 -9.01 22.74
C ASP A 71 0.68 -8.00 21.63
N VAL A 72 1.19 -8.23 20.42
CA VAL A 72 0.86 -7.41 19.24
C VAL A 72 -0.59 -7.59 18.83
N HIS A 73 -1.09 -8.84 18.76
CA HIS A 73 -2.49 -9.11 18.41
C HIS A 73 -3.46 -8.49 19.41
N GLN A 74 -3.22 -8.67 20.71
CA GLN A 74 -4.03 -8.05 21.77
C GLN A 74 -4.02 -6.53 21.67
N TYR A 75 -2.85 -5.93 21.41
CA TYR A 75 -2.72 -4.49 21.21
C TYR A 75 -3.57 -3.98 20.02
N LEU A 76 -3.51 -4.68 18.88
CA LEU A 76 -4.24 -4.30 17.68
C LEU A 76 -5.76 -4.45 17.86
N LEU A 77 -6.22 -5.54 18.46
CA LEU A 77 -7.64 -5.76 18.76
C LEU A 77 -8.19 -4.69 19.70
N ALA A 78 -7.50 -4.39 20.80
CA ALA A 78 -7.92 -3.35 21.73
C ALA A 78 -7.94 -1.95 21.09
N LYS A 79 -7.02 -1.68 20.16
CA LYS A 79 -7.01 -0.45 19.35
C LYS A 79 -8.22 -0.34 18.43
N LEU A 80 -8.61 -1.41 17.76
CA LEU A 80 -9.81 -1.45 16.91
C LEU A 80 -11.09 -1.22 17.71
N GLU A 81 -11.13 -1.70 18.95
CA GLU A 81 -12.24 -1.48 19.88
C GLU A 81 -12.23 -0.08 20.53
N GLY A 82 -11.25 0.78 20.21
CA GLY A 82 -11.12 2.12 20.77
C GLY A 82 -10.73 2.15 22.25
N LYS A 83 -10.27 1.01 22.81
CA LYS A 83 -9.87 0.92 24.22
C LYS A 83 -8.49 1.57 24.42
N PRO A 84 -8.25 2.24 25.57
CA PRO A 84 -6.92 2.72 25.92
C PRO A 84 -6.00 1.51 26.16
N VAL A 85 -5.03 1.30 25.28
CA VAL A 85 -4.09 0.17 25.34
C VAL A 85 -2.65 0.67 25.17
N LYS A 86 -1.74 0.12 25.98
CA LYS A 86 -0.31 0.45 25.92
C LYS A 86 0.35 -0.34 24.79
N ARG A 87 1.31 0.28 24.09
CA ARG A 87 2.12 -0.42 23.10
C ARG A 87 2.89 -1.57 23.76
N PRO A 88 2.97 -2.75 23.11
CA PRO A 88 3.77 -3.86 23.62
C PRO A 88 5.24 -3.45 23.68
N LYS A 89 5.99 -4.08 24.58
CA LYS A 89 7.43 -3.84 24.72
C LYS A 89 8.20 -4.88 23.92
N PRO A 90 9.34 -4.53 23.31
CA PRO A 90 10.20 -5.52 22.69
C PRO A 90 10.74 -6.47 23.75
N ILE A 91 10.77 -7.75 23.41
CA ILE A 91 11.34 -8.85 24.18
C ILE A 91 12.56 -9.39 23.44
N LYS A 92 13.51 -9.95 24.19
CA LYS A 92 14.63 -10.66 23.58
C LYS A 92 14.19 -12.08 23.21
N ILE A 93 14.31 -12.42 21.93
CA ILE A 93 14.02 -13.76 21.37
C ILE A 93 15.25 -14.67 21.48
#